data_AF-A0A9E0H087-F1
#
_entry.id   AF-A0A9E0H087-F1
#
_cell.length_a   1.000
_cell.length_b   1.000
_cell.length_c   1.000
_cell.angle_alpha   90.00
_cell.angle_beta   90.00
_cell.angle_gamma   90.00
#
_symmetry.space_group_name_H-M   'P 1'
#
loop_
_entity.id
_entity.type
_entity.pdbx_description
1 polymer ?
#
loop_
_entity_poly.entity_id
_entity_poly.type
_entity_poly.pdbx_seq_one_letter_code
_entity_poly.pdbx_strand_id
1 'polypeptide(L)'
;MDALLLSLILCALAEAGRRANPQSRLDAAPLILACAANALLAAVAGAWIMPMLTPEARTLFLAVALAIAGLSLVFAALRPGKQGVAHAAQHSSGMPLFSSFVRHLIRGMNGSAPLLIAACTVSYVDPWMAGIGGALGCIAAGFMPLNMATFMGAGALRYGGGGLMLGASFPLTVAALRLV
;
A
#
# COMPACT_ATOMS: atom_id res chain seq x y z
N MET A 1 -19.40 -0.31 0.79
CA MET A 1 -18.36 0.65 0.37
C MET A 1 -17.76 0.12 -0.92
N ASP A 2 -17.58 0.98 -1.91
CA ASP A 2 -17.02 0.57 -3.20
C ASP A 2 -15.56 0.14 -3.04
N ALA A 3 -15.17 -0.94 -3.72
CA ALA A 3 -13.82 -1.51 -3.70
C ALA A 3 -12.74 -0.46 -4.02
N LEU A 4 -13.10 0.55 -4.81
CA LEU A 4 -12.28 1.69 -5.18
C LEU A 4 -11.89 2.54 -3.97
N LEU A 5 -12.86 2.93 -3.13
CA LEU A 5 -12.60 3.78 -1.97
C LEU A 5 -11.77 3.06 -0.92
N LEU A 6 -12.06 1.77 -0.71
CA LEU A 6 -11.36 0.98 0.29
C LEU A 6 -9.90 0.73 -0.12
N SER A 7 -9.64 0.33 -1.37
CA SER A 7 -8.26 0.14 -1.84
C SER A 7 -7.49 1.47 -1.90
N LEU A 8 -8.15 2.57 -2.24
CA LEU A 8 -7.58 3.90 -2.23
C LEU A 8 -7.13 4.30 -0.82
N ILE A 9 -8.01 4.21 0.17
CA ILE A 9 -7.70 4.60 1.55
C ILE A 9 -6.61 3.71 2.13
N LEU A 10 -6.69 2.39 1.96
CA LEU A 10 -5.69 1.46 2.50
C LEU A 10 -4.31 1.67 1.85
N CYS A 11 -4.25 1.85 0.52
CA CYS A 11 -2.99 2.08 -0.16
C CYS A 11 -2.40 3.45 0.14
N ALA A 12 -3.24 4.50 0.22
CA ALA A 12 -2.81 5.83 0.63
C ALA A 12 -2.21 5.82 2.04
N LEU A 13 -2.87 5.16 3.00
CA LEU A 13 -2.41 5.07 4.38
C LEU A 13 -1.11 4.25 4.50
N ALA A 14 -1.04 3.10 3.82
CA ALA A 14 0.13 2.22 3.82
C ALA A 14 1.39 2.88 3.25
N GLU A 15 1.20 3.74 2.25
CA GLU A 15 2.30 4.36 1.51
C GLU A 15 2.68 5.73 2.13
N ALA A 16 1.71 6.53 2.57
CA ALA A 16 1.95 7.82 3.23
C ALA A 16 2.67 7.64 4.57
N GLY A 17 2.40 6.55 5.29
CA GLY A 17 3.13 6.22 6.52
C GLY A 17 4.62 5.97 6.29
N ARG A 18 5.06 5.56 5.10
CA ARG A 18 6.46 5.17 4.84
C ARG A 18 7.24 6.15 3.97
N ARG A 19 6.60 6.98 3.15
CA ARG A 19 7.28 7.98 2.33
C ARG A 19 7.50 9.27 3.13
N ALA A 20 8.75 9.50 3.52
CA ALA A 20 9.16 10.70 4.26
C ALA A 20 9.81 11.77 3.38
N ASN A 21 9.85 11.59 2.05
CA ASN A 21 10.57 12.51 1.15
C ASN A 21 9.71 12.83 -0.08
N PRO A 22 9.49 14.11 -0.42
CA PRO A 22 8.82 14.49 -1.65
C PRO A 22 9.73 14.07 -2.81
N GLN A 23 9.18 13.26 -3.71
CA GLN A 23 9.89 12.91 -4.94
C GLN A 23 10.06 14.18 -5.78
N SER A 24 11.25 14.33 -6.36
CA SER A 24 11.51 15.38 -7.34
C SER A 24 10.52 15.23 -8.50
N ARG A 25 10.09 16.34 -9.13
CA ARG A 25 9.14 16.30 -10.27
C ARG A 25 9.61 15.40 -11.43
N LEU A 26 10.92 15.12 -11.50
CA LEU A 26 11.56 14.27 -12.50
C LEU A 26 11.33 12.77 -12.25
N ASP A 27 11.04 12.35 -11.01
CA ASP A 27 10.78 10.94 -10.64
C ASP A 27 9.28 10.59 -10.61
N ALA A 28 8.41 11.56 -10.88
CA ALA A 28 6.95 11.39 -10.84
C ALA A 28 6.43 10.43 -11.93
N ALA A 29 6.90 10.59 -13.17
CA ALA A 29 6.46 9.75 -14.29
C ALA A 29 6.80 8.26 -14.12
N PRO A 30 8.04 7.85 -13.80
CA PRO A 30 8.37 6.44 -13.57
C PRO A 30 7.67 5.87 -12.34
N LEU A 31 7.39 6.69 -11.32
CA LEU A 31 6.60 6.29 -10.16
C LEU A 31 5.16 5.97 -10.54
N ILE A 32 4.48 6.86 -11.26
CA ILE A 32 3.07 6.69 -11.66
C ILE A 32 2.95 5.41 -12.49
N LEU A 33 3.87 5.22 -13.44
CA LEU A 33 3.90 4.01 -14.28
C LEU A 33 4.12 2.75 -13.44
N ALA A 34 5.03 2.78 -12.47
CA ALA A 34 5.30 1.64 -11.58
C ALA A 34 4.11 1.34 -10.64
N CYS A 35 3.42 2.36 -10.13
CA CYS A 35 2.21 2.19 -9.31
C CYS A 35 1.08 1.60 -10.14
N ALA A 36 0.86 2.09 -11.36
CA ALA A 36 -0.14 1.55 -12.27
C ALA A 36 0.15 0.08 -12.65
N ALA A 37 1.40 -0.23 -13.00
CA ALA A 37 1.81 -1.60 -13.34
C ALA A 37 1.65 -2.56 -12.14
N ASN A 38 2.10 -2.17 -10.94
CA ASN A 38 1.95 -2.99 -9.74
C ASN A 38 0.48 -3.18 -9.32
N ALA A 39 -0.33 -2.12 -9.42
CA ALA A 39 -1.75 -2.21 -9.12
C ALA A 39 -2.47 -3.14 -10.11
N LEU A 40 -2.11 -3.08 -11.39
CA LEU A 40 -2.67 -3.97 -12.41
C LEU A 40 -2.24 -5.42 -12.18
N LEU A 41 -0.96 -5.68 -11.91
CA LEU A 41 -0.47 -7.02 -11.58
C LEU A 41 -1.15 -7.57 -10.32
N ALA A 42 -1.30 -6.76 -9.27
CA ALA A 42 -1.98 -7.16 -8.04
C ALA A 42 -3.47 -7.45 -8.27
N ALA A 43 -4.15 -6.64 -9.08
CA ALA A 43 -5.56 -6.84 -9.41
C ALA A 43 -5.79 -8.10 -10.25
N VAL A 44 -4.90 -8.36 -11.22
CA VAL A 44 -4.93 -9.60 -12.00
C VAL A 44 -4.65 -10.80 -11.11
N ALA A 45 -3.63 -10.73 -10.26
CA ALA A 45 -3.29 -11.81 -9.33
C ALA A 45 -4.47 -12.13 -8.39
N GLY A 46 -5.11 -11.14 -7.81
CA GLY A 46 -6.26 -11.37 -6.94
C GLY A 46 -7.51 -11.86 -7.68
N ALA A 47 -7.75 -11.40 -8.91
CA ALA A 47 -8.82 -11.96 -9.77
C ALA A 47 -8.59 -13.45 -10.10
N TRP A 48 -7.33 -13.86 -10.27
CA TRP A 48 -6.96 -15.27 -10.48
C TRP A 48 -7.14 -16.14 -9.23
N ILE A 49 -6.89 -15.58 -8.04
CA ILE A 49 -7.02 -16.29 -6.76
C ILE A 49 -8.48 -16.34 -6.29
N MET A 50 -9.28 -15.32 -6.61
CA MET A 50 -10.70 -15.21 -6.23
C MET A 50 -11.55 -16.47 -6.46
N PRO A 51 -11.53 -17.16 -7.63
CA PRO A 51 -12.32 -18.36 -7.84
C PRO A 51 -11.87 -19.57 -7.01
N MET A 52 -10.64 -19.55 -6.47
CA MET A 52 -10.09 -20.64 -5.64
C MET A 52 -10.41 -20.48 -4.15
N LEU A 53 -10.95 -19.34 -3.73
CA LEU A 53 -11.22 -19.01 -2.33
C LEU A 53 -12.72 -19.03 -2.02
N THR A 54 -13.09 -19.73 -0.95
CA THR A 54 -14.43 -19.66 -0.36
C THR A 54 -14.71 -18.25 0.19
N PRO A 55 -15.97 -17.84 0.33
CA PRO A 55 -16.34 -16.53 0.86
C PRO A 55 -15.65 -16.20 2.20
N GLU A 56 -15.54 -17.17 3.10
CA GLU A 56 -14.85 -17.02 4.39
C GLU A 56 -13.34 -16.81 4.20
N ALA A 57 -12.71 -17.58 3.30
CA ALA A 57 -11.28 -17.46 3.02
C ALA A 57 -10.90 -16.10 2.42
N ARG A 58 -11.81 -15.46 1.66
CA ARG A 58 -11.63 -14.10 1.13
C ARG A 58 -11.55 -13.06 2.25
N THR A 59 -12.38 -13.20 3.28
CA THR A 59 -12.37 -12.31 4.45
C THR A 59 -11.13 -12.52 5.33
N LEU A 60 -10.66 -13.78 5.48
CA LEU A 60 -9.38 -14.06 6.13
C LEU A 60 -8.20 -13.48 5.36
N PHE A 61 -8.20 -13.62 4.04
CA PHE A 61 -7.13 -13.06 3.20
C PHE A 61 -7.03 -11.54 3.34
N LEU A 62 -8.19 -10.85 3.40
CA LEU A 62 -8.26 -9.43 3.70
C LEU A 62 -7.75 -9.09 5.10
N ALA A 63 -8.17 -9.83 6.12
CA ALA A 63 -7.73 -9.62 7.49
C ALA A 63 -6.19 -9.78 7.63
N VAL A 64 -5.62 -10.81 7.01
CA VAL A 64 -4.17 -11.04 6.97
C VAL A 64 -3.46 -9.91 6.23
N ALA A 65 -4.02 -9.44 5.11
CA ALA A 65 -3.47 -8.32 4.37
C ALA A 65 -3.39 -7.04 5.21
N LEU A 66 -4.46 -6.73 5.93
CA LEU A 66 -4.52 -5.62 6.88
C LEU A 66 -3.54 -5.81 8.05
N ALA A 67 -3.44 -7.02 8.60
CA ALA A 67 -2.51 -7.31 9.69
C ALA A 67 -1.05 -7.11 9.26
N ILE A 68 -0.66 -7.66 8.10
CA ILE A 68 0.70 -7.50 7.55
C ILE A 68 0.98 -6.02 7.23
N ALA A 69 0.03 -5.32 6.62
CA ALA A 69 0.17 -3.89 6.32
C ALA A 69 0.33 -3.06 7.60
N GLY A 70 -0.54 -3.27 8.60
CA GLY A 70 -0.50 -2.58 9.88
C GLY A 70 0.77 -2.87 10.66
N LEU A 71 1.19 -4.14 10.73
CA LEU A 71 2.42 -4.54 11.38
C LEU A 71 3.65 -3.92 10.69
N SER A 72 3.67 -3.87 9.36
CA SER A 72 4.75 -3.25 8.59
C SER A 72 4.88 -1.75 8.84
N LEU A 73 3.76 -1.04 9.08
CA LEU A 73 3.74 0.38 9.46
C LEU A 73 4.26 0.59 10.88
N VAL A 74 3.83 -0.23 11.84
CA VAL A 74 4.30 -0.16 13.24
C VAL A 74 5.79 -0.47 13.33
N PHE A 75 6.28 -1.49 12.62
CA PHE A 75 7.72 -1.79 12.54
C PHE A 75 8.52 -0.66 11.88
N ALA A 76 7.97 0.00 10.86
CA ALA A 76 8.59 1.17 10.27
C ALA A 76 8.64 2.36 11.26
N ALA A 77 7.66 2.50 12.15
CA ALA A 77 7.66 3.51 13.21
C ALA A 77 8.74 3.25 14.26
N LEU A 78 8.97 1.97 14.61
CA LEU A 78 9.94 1.54 15.62
C LEU A 78 11.41 1.65 15.16
N ARG A 79 11.68 1.74 13.85
CA ARG A 79 13.03 1.92 13.28
C ARG A 79 13.15 3.19 12.42
N PRO A 80 12.99 4.38 13.01
CA PRO A 80 13.01 5.64 12.25
C PRO A 80 14.36 5.94 11.58
N GLY A 81 15.47 5.38 12.10
CA GLY A 81 16.84 5.74 11.68
C GLY A 81 17.41 5.05 10.42
N LYS A 82 16.78 4.01 9.86
CA LYS A 82 17.34 3.28 8.69
C LYS A 82 16.65 3.57 7.35
N GLN A 83 15.46 4.17 7.36
CA GLN A 83 14.66 4.38 6.15
C GLN A 83 14.92 5.73 5.48
N GLY A 84 15.36 6.76 6.22
CA GLY A 84 15.73 8.06 5.67
C GLY A 84 17.08 8.06 4.92
N VAL A 85 18.05 7.28 5.40
CA VAL A 85 19.42 7.26 4.85
C VAL A 85 19.52 6.38 3.59
N ALA A 86 18.73 5.31 3.49
CA ALA A 86 18.67 4.46 2.29
C ALA A 86 17.97 5.15 1.09
N HIS A 87 17.16 6.18 1.34
CA HIS A 87 16.52 6.98 0.29
C HIS A 87 17.34 8.22 -0.11
N ALA A 88 18.13 8.79 0.81
CA ALA A 88 19.00 9.94 0.52
C ALA A 88 20.28 9.55 -0.24
N ALA A 89 20.85 8.37 0.01
CA ALA A 89 22.14 7.95 -0.57
C ALA A 89 22.07 7.53 -2.05
N GLN A 90 20.90 7.52 -2.69
CA GLN A 90 20.73 6.93 -4.03
C GLN A 90 20.06 7.87 -5.04
N HIS A 91 20.16 9.19 -4.79
CA HIS A 91 19.90 10.22 -5.78
C HIS A 91 21.16 10.43 -6.64
N SER A 92 21.56 9.40 -7.38
CA SER A 92 22.53 9.57 -8.46
C SER A 92 21.76 10.07 -9.68
N SER A 93 21.84 11.39 -9.91
CA SER A 93 21.31 12.07 -11.09
C SER A 93 21.96 11.47 -12.34
N GLY A 94 21.16 10.80 -13.18
CA GLY A 94 21.65 10.31 -14.48
C GLY A 94 21.13 8.96 -14.95
N MET A 95 20.25 8.28 -14.21
CA MET A 95 19.73 6.98 -14.65
C MET A 95 18.56 7.14 -15.65
N PRO A 96 18.54 6.38 -16.77
CA PRO A 96 17.47 6.45 -17.78
C PRO A 96 16.12 6.06 -17.17
N LEU A 97 15.04 6.70 -17.65
CA LEU A 97 13.65 6.54 -17.16
C LEU A 97 13.23 5.07 -16.96
N PHE A 98 13.66 4.19 -17.86
CA PHE A 98 13.39 2.75 -17.78
C PHE A 98 14.01 2.09 -16.54
N SER A 99 15.24 2.46 -16.17
CA SER A 99 15.91 1.93 -14.97
C SER A 99 15.25 2.42 -13.68
N SER A 100 14.76 3.67 -13.65
CA SER A 100 13.98 4.20 -12.54
C SER A 100 12.62 3.52 -12.42
N PHE A 101 11.93 3.30 -13.54
CA PHE A 101 10.69 2.52 -13.58
C PHE A 101 10.90 1.09 -13.07
N VAL A 102 11.86 0.34 -13.62
CA VAL A 102 12.17 -1.03 -13.19
C VAL A 102 12.57 -1.08 -11.72
N ARG A 103 13.32 -0.08 -11.23
CA ARG A 103 13.66 0.02 -9.81
C ARG A 103 12.40 0.22 -8.95
N HIS A 104 11.49 1.11 -9.34
CA HIS A 104 10.22 1.32 -8.63
C HIS A 104 9.28 0.13 -8.74
N LEU A 105 9.33 -0.61 -9.85
CA LEU A 105 8.58 -1.83 -10.08
C LEU A 105 9.09 -2.96 -9.17
N ILE A 106 10.41 -3.20 -9.15
CA ILE A 106 11.07 -4.28 -8.37
C ILE A 106 11.10 -3.97 -6.88
N ARG A 107 11.42 -2.73 -6.47
CA ARG A 107 11.24 -2.33 -5.06
C ARG A 107 9.77 -2.35 -4.65
N GLY A 108 8.87 -2.37 -5.64
CA GLY A 108 7.44 -2.35 -5.46
C GLY A 108 6.96 -1.01 -4.91
N MET A 109 5.66 -0.77 -5.05
CA MET A 109 4.95 -0.14 -3.94
C MET A 109 5.34 -0.90 -2.66
N ASN A 110 5.56 -0.21 -1.55
CA ASN A 110 6.05 -0.85 -0.33
C ASN A 110 5.24 -2.11 -0.05
N GLY A 111 5.90 -3.27 0.13
CA GLY A 111 5.39 -4.62 -0.18
C GLY A 111 4.01 -5.05 0.37
N SER A 112 3.37 -4.25 1.22
CA SER A 112 1.98 -4.46 1.65
C SER A 112 0.92 -3.89 0.70
N ALA A 113 1.20 -2.83 -0.07
CA ALA A 113 0.20 -2.20 -0.93
C ALA A 113 -0.30 -3.08 -2.09
N PRO A 114 0.55 -3.81 -2.86
CA PRO A 114 0.04 -4.78 -3.85
C PRO A 114 -0.73 -5.93 -3.19
N LEU A 115 -0.36 -6.31 -1.95
CA LEU A 115 -1.07 -7.31 -1.17
C LEU A 115 -2.47 -6.80 -0.76
N LEU A 116 -2.59 -5.54 -0.33
CA LEU A 116 -3.88 -4.90 -0.03
C LEU A 116 -4.77 -4.78 -1.26
N ILE A 117 -4.20 -4.44 -2.43
CA ILE A 117 -4.95 -4.40 -3.70
C ILE A 117 -5.47 -5.80 -4.04
N ALA A 118 -4.60 -6.82 -4.01
CA ALA A 118 -5.00 -8.20 -4.25
C ALA A 118 -6.11 -8.63 -3.27
N ALA A 119 -5.98 -8.30 -1.99
CA ALA A 119 -6.99 -8.62 -1.00
C ALA A 119 -8.34 -7.94 -1.26
N CYS A 120 -8.32 -6.65 -1.63
CA CYS A 120 -9.54 -5.95 -2.06
C CYS A 120 -10.16 -6.61 -3.29
N THR A 121 -9.36 -7.00 -4.27
CA THR A 121 -9.86 -7.63 -5.51
C THR A 121 -10.44 -9.02 -5.25
N VAL A 122 -9.95 -9.73 -4.24
CA VAL A 122 -10.47 -11.04 -3.83
C VAL A 122 -11.78 -10.88 -3.05
N SER A 123 -11.90 -9.82 -2.23
CA SER A 123 -13.10 -9.58 -1.42
C SER A 123 -14.26 -8.92 -2.16
N TYR A 124 -14.00 -8.24 -3.29
CA TYR A 124 -15.01 -7.49 -4.05
C TYR A 124 -15.15 -7.99 -5.49
N VAL A 125 -16.32 -7.79 -6.08
CA VAL A 125 -16.68 -8.32 -7.41
C VAL A 125 -15.94 -7.61 -8.56
N ASP A 126 -15.51 -6.37 -8.35
CA ASP A 126 -14.91 -5.52 -9.39
C ASP A 126 -13.39 -5.34 -9.21
N PRO A 127 -12.55 -6.24 -9.77
CA PRO A 127 -11.09 -6.20 -9.60
C PRO A 127 -10.46 -4.92 -10.19
N TRP A 128 -11.08 -4.36 -11.23
CA TRP A 128 -10.54 -3.20 -11.93
C TRP A 128 -10.69 -1.94 -11.08
N MET A 129 -11.81 -1.80 -10.36
CA MET A 129 -12.05 -0.67 -9.46
C MET A 129 -11.08 -0.69 -8.28
N ALA A 130 -10.81 -1.88 -7.72
CA ALA A 130 -9.84 -2.04 -6.65
C ALA A 130 -8.40 -1.73 -7.12
N GLY A 131 -8.03 -2.12 -8.34
CA GLY A 131 -6.74 -1.76 -8.95
C GLY A 131 -6.58 -0.25 -9.15
N ILE A 132 -7.60 0.42 -9.72
CA ILE A 132 -7.58 1.88 -9.93
C ILE A 132 -7.48 2.63 -8.60
N GLY A 133 -8.28 2.24 -7.60
CA GLY A 133 -8.22 2.85 -6.27
C GLY A 133 -6.85 2.70 -5.62
N GLY A 134 -6.24 1.51 -5.72
CA GLY A 134 -4.90 1.26 -5.19
C GLY A 134 -3.80 2.06 -5.87
N ALA A 135 -3.86 2.19 -7.20
CA ALA A 135 -2.92 3.03 -7.96
C ALA A 135 -3.04 4.50 -7.53
N LEU A 136 -4.26 5.03 -7.46
CA LEU A 136 -4.52 6.41 -7.02
C LEU A 136 -4.05 6.64 -5.58
N GLY A 137 -4.29 5.69 -4.66
CA GLY A 137 -3.83 5.77 -3.28
C GLY A 137 -2.30 5.87 -3.17
N CYS A 138 -1.57 5.05 -3.93
CA CYS A 138 -0.10 5.09 -3.94
C CYS A 138 0.47 6.35 -4.60
N ILE A 139 -0.17 6.84 -5.65
CA ILE A 139 0.19 8.12 -6.28
C ILE A 139 -0.05 9.26 -5.29
N ALA A 140 -1.25 9.34 -4.70
CA ALA A 140 -1.60 10.38 -3.72
C ALA A 140 -0.61 10.41 -2.55
N ALA A 141 -0.24 9.26 -2.01
CA ALA A 141 0.77 9.15 -0.97
C ALA A 141 2.18 9.57 -1.41
N GLY A 142 2.54 9.33 -2.68
CA GLY A 142 3.81 9.77 -3.25
C GLY A 142 3.92 11.29 -3.43
N PHE A 143 2.79 11.98 -3.59
CA PHE A 143 2.71 13.43 -3.76
C PHE A 143 2.36 14.19 -2.48
N MET A 144 2.14 13.50 -1.36
CA MET A 144 1.77 14.14 -0.11
C MET A 144 2.92 15.05 0.39
N PRO A 145 2.69 16.36 0.56
CA PRO A 145 3.76 17.30 0.88
C PRO A 145 4.26 17.09 2.32
N LEU A 146 5.57 17.23 2.50
CA LEU A 146 6.24 17.17 3.82
C LEU A 146 5.55 18.00 4.89
N ASN A 147 4.93 19.13 4.51
CA ASN A 147 4.23 20.03 5.43
C ASN A 147 3.07 19.36 6.19
N MET A 148 2.41 18.34 5.62
CA MET A 148 1.41 17.55 6.37
C MET A 148 2.05 16.50 7.28
N ALA A 149 3.18 15.92 6.85
CA ALA A 149 3.93 14.94 7.65
C ALA A 149 4.65 15.59 8.86
N THR A 150 5.02 16.88 8.76
CA THR A 150 5.49 17.68 9.89
C THR A 150 4.35 18.16 10.79
N PHE A 151 3.15 18.42 10.27
CA PHE A 151 2.01 18.84 11.08
C PHE A 151 1.40 17.71 11.93
N MET A 152 1.29 16.49 11.38
CA MET A 152 0.78 15.32 12.12
C MET A 152 1.88 14.49 12.79
N GLY A 153 3.15 14.69 12.43
CA GLY A 153 4.24 13.81 12.83
C GLY A 153 4.17 12.47 12.11
N ALA A 154 5.17 12.16 11.29
CA ALA A 154 5.26 10.88 10.56
C ALA A 154 5.11 9.65 11.48
N GLY A 155 5.46 9.76 12.76
CA GLY A 155 5.18 8.75 13.78
C GLY A 155 3.69 8.52 14.03
N ALA A 156 2.88 9.58 14.18
CA ALA A 156 1.44 9.45 14.42
C ALA A 156 0.71 8.86 13.22
N LEU A 157 1.14 9.16 11.99
CA LEU A 157 0.58 8.54 10.80
C LEU A 157 0.91 7.04 10.72
N ARG A 158 2.12 6.63 11.13
CA ARG A 158 2.54 5.22 11.18
C ARG A 158 1.84 4.44 12.28
N TYR A 159 1.79 4.99 13.50
CA TYR A 159 1.12 4.35 14.65
C TYR A 159 -0.40 4.38 14.49
N GLY A 160 -0.97 5.50 14.08
CA GLY A 160 -2.41 5.64 13.85
C GLY A 160 -2.88 4.81 12.67
N GLY A 161 -2.18 4.87 11.54
CA GLY A 161 -2.52 4.08 10.36
C GLY A 161 -2.30 2.57 10.56
N GLY A 162 -1.19 2.20 11.20
CA GLY A 162 -0.91 0.81 11.55
C GLY A 162 -1.88 0.26 12.60
N GLY A 163 -2.22 1.06 13.60
CA GLY A 163 -3.20 0.73 14.64
C GLY A 163 -4.61 0.57 14.08
N LEU A 164 -5.05 1.44 13.15
CA LEU A 164 -6.33 1.30 12.45
C LEU A 164 -6.39 0.00 11.64
N MET A 165 -5.32 -0.33 10.89
CA MET A 165 -5.29 -1.55 10.10
C MET A 165 -5.29 -2.81 10.98
N LEU A 166 -4.51 -2.81 12.07
CA LEU A 166 -4.52 -3.91 13.05
C LEU A 166 -5.87 -4.02 13.75
N GLY A 167 -6.43 -2.89 14.18
CA GLY A 167 -7.74 -2.81 14.83
C GLY A 167 -8.88 -3.29 13.93
N ALA A 168 -8.81 -3.03 12.61
CA ALA A 168 -9.77 -3.54 11.64
C ALA A 168 -9.54 -5.02 11.29
N SER A 169 -8.31 -5.51 11.35
CA SER A 169 -7.99 -6.93 11.08
C SER A 169 -8.58 -7.88 12.12
N PHE A 170 -8.64 -7.46 13.39
CA PHE A 170 -9.15 -8.27 14.51
C PHE A 170 -10.62 -8.67 14.35
N PRO A 171 -11.60 -7.75 14.18
CA PRO A 171 -13.01 -8.12 14.01
C PRO A 171 -13.25 -8.90 12.72
N LEU A 172 -12.51 -8.61 11.64
CA LEU A 172 -12.60 -9.39 10.39
C LEU A 172 -12.15 -10.84 10.60
N THR A 173 -11.10 -11.06 11.39
CA THR A 173 -10.62 -12.41 11.71
C THR A 173 -11.64 -13.16 12.56
N VAL A 174 -12.19 -12.51 13.59
CA VAL A 174 -13.23 -13.09 14.46
C VAL A 174 -14.48 -13.47 13.67
N ALA A 175 -14.94 -12.60 12.77
CA ALA A 175 -16.09 -12.85 11.91
C ALA A 175 -15.84 -14.00 10.92
N ALA A 176 -14.66 -14.05 10.32
CA ALA A 176 -14.32 -15.09 9.35
C ALA A 176 -14.17 -16.48 9.98
N LEU A 177 -13.71 -16.55 11.23
CA LEU A 177 -13.61 -17.80 12.01
C LEU A 177 -14.93 -18.22 12.67
N ARG A 178 -16.02 -17.44 12.51
CA ARG A 178 -17.31 -17.66 13.18
C ARG A 178 -17.16 -17.91 14.68
N LEU A 179 -16.26 -17.16 15.32
CA LEU A 179 -16.04 -17.22 16.76
C LEU A 179 -17.16 -16.53 17.56
N VAL A 180 -18.15 -15.94 16.86
CA VAL A 180 -19.36 -15.30 17.38
C VAL A 180 -20.55 -15.69 16.50
#